data_AF-A0A1G3QV59-F1
#
_entry.id   AF-A0A1G3QV59-F1
#
_cell.length_a   1.000
_cell.length_b   1.000
_cell.length_c   1.000
_cell.angle_alpha   90.00
_cell.angle_beta   90.00
_cell.angle_gamma   90.00
#
_symmetry.space_group_name_H-M   'P 1'
#
loop_
_entity.id
_entity.type
_entity.pdbx_description
1 polymer ?
#
loop_
_entity_poly.entity_id
_entity_poly.type
_entity_poly.pdbx_seq_one_letter_code
_entity_poly.pdbx_strand_id
1 'polypeptide(L)'
;MKKNIILFFCALIFSLIGCLASLKNFPKEPCVTLPSDKLVATIHSDCIRCHTNDYTTKEDICVRKSLIINAVAAGRMPKMGTLPKEDKDIIVNWK
;
A
#
# COMPACT_ATOMS: atom_id res chain seq x y z
N MET A 1 -26.59 36.98 21.39
CA MET A 1 -27.10 36.04 20.37
C MET A 1 -25.97 35.12 19.93
N LYS A 2 -26.30 33.84 19.75
CA LYS A 2 -25.45 32.64 19.64
C LYS A 2 -24.34 32.79 18.58
N LYS A 3 -23.06 32.73 18.97
CA LYS A 3 -22.17 31.55 18.82
C LYS A 3 -22.56 30.68 17.61
N ASN A 4 -21.84 30.77 16.50
CA ASN A 4 -21.74 29.75 15.42
C ASN A 4 -20.82 30.23 14.28
N ILE A 5 -19.52 30.40 14.54
CA ILE A 5 -18.49 30.52 13.48
C ILE A 5 -17.26 29.70 13.88
N ILE A 6 -17.46 28.43 14.25
CA ILE A 6 -16.35 27.49 14.49
C ILE A 6 -16.82 26.10 14.09
N LEU A 7 -17.16 25.87 12.82
CA LEU A 7 -17.60 24.53 12.37
C LEU A 7 -17.36 24.28 10.87
N PHE A 8 -16.33 24.89 10.29
CA PHE A 8 -15.93 24.62 8.89
C PHE A 8 -14.48 24.21 8.69
N PHE A 9 -13.66 24.14 9.75
CA PHE A 9 -12.23 23.82 9.63
C PHE A 9 -11.84 22.38 9.97
N CYS A 10 -12.76 21.52 10.44
CA CYS A 10 -12.43 20.13 10.80
C CYS A 10 -12.57 19.11 9.65
N ALA A 11 -13.22 19.46 8.54
CA ALA A 11 -13.47 18.49 7.45
C ALA A 11 -12.30 18.31 6.48
N LEU A 12 -11.34 19.24 6.43
CA LEU A 12 -10.21 19.21 5.49
C LEU A 12 -9.03 18.35 5.95
N ILE A 13 -9.00 17.92 7.22
CA ILE A 13 -7.87 17.16 7.78
C ILE A 13 -8.01 15.65 7.51
N PHE A 14 -9.21 15.16 7.16
CA PHE A 14 -9.44 13.73 6.90
C PHE A 14 -9.03 13.25 5.50
N SER A 15 -8.74 14.16 4.57
CA SER A 15 -8.38 13.81 3.19
C SER A 15 -6.89 13.57 2.97
N LEU A 16 -6.04 13.95 3.95
CA LEU A 16 -4.58 13.79 3.90
C LEU A 16 -4.04 12.69 4.82
N ILE A 17 -4.91 11.92 5.49
CA ILE A 17 -4.56 10.64 6.13
C ILE A 17 -4.42 9.55 5.05
N GLY A 18 -3.90 9.92 3.88
CA GLY A 18 -3.43 8.98 2.90
C GLY A 18 -2.02 8.59 3.34
N CYS A 19 -1.88 7.33 3.75
CA CYS A 19 -0.65 6.61 3.44
C CYS A 19 0.59 6.95 4.29
N LEU A 20 0.47 6.73 5.61
CA LEU A 20 1.57 6.60 6.59
C LEU A 20 1.48 5.26 7.35
N ALA A 21 1.05 4.20 6.65
CA ALA A 21 0.83 2.90 7.26
C ALA A 21 2.15 2.14 7.34
N SER A 22 2.70 1.98 8.55
CA SER A 22 3.84 1.09 8.75
C SER A 22 3.39 -0.36 8.84
N LEU A 23 4.12 -1.25 8.16
CA LEU A 23 3.92 -2.69 8.23
C LEU A 23 4.81 -3.37 9.28
N LYS A 24 5.46 -2.60 10.16
CA LYS A 24 6.42 -3.09 11.16
C LYS A 24 5.86 -4.21 12.06
N ASN A 25 4.55 -4.19 12.33
CA ASN A 25 3.90 -5.17 13.20
C ASN A 25 3.38 -6.41 12.44
N PHE A 26 3.48 -6.44 11.12
CA PHE A 26 3.12 -7.62 10.34
C PHE A 26 4.31 -8.57 10.25
N PRO A 27 4.08 -9.89 10.41
CA PRO A 27 5.15 -10.86 10.35
C PRO A 27 5.80 -10.85 8.96
N LYS A 28 7.14 -10.83 8.96
CA LYS A 28 7.95 -11.07 7.76
C LYS A 28 8.06 -12.57 7.52
N GLU A 29 8.02 -12.96 6.26
CA GLU A 29 8.12 -14.35 5.82
C GLU A 29 9.49 -14.63 5.19
N PRO A 30 9.95 -15.89 5.16
CA PRO A 30 11.14 -16.27 4.42
C PRO A 30 11.00 -15.89 2.94
N CYS A 31 11.98 -15.14 2.43
CA CYS A 31 12.05 -14.82 1.00
C CYS A 31 12.66 -16.02 0.25
N VAL A 32 11.83 -16.71 -0.54
CA VAL A 32 12.27 -17.86 -1.36
C VAL A 32 12.69 -17.42 -2.77
N THR A 33 11.97 -16.45 -3.34
CA THR A 33 12.20 -15.94 -4.70
C THR A 33 12.05 -14.42 -4.72
N LEU A 34 13.12 -13.71 -5.09
CA LEU A 34 13.07 -12.26 -5.21
C LEU A 34 12.11 -11.83 -6.34
N PRO A 35 11.39 -10.69 -6.17
CA PRO A 35 10.52 -10.15 -7.20
C PRO A 35 11.33 -9.71 -8.43
N SER A 36 10.71 -9.82 -9.61
CA SER A 36 11.26 -9.25 -10.85
C SER A 36 11.25 -7.72 -10.80
N ASP A 37 12.06 -7.07 -11.64
CA ASP A 37 12.10 -5.60 -11.71
C ASP A 37 10.74 -4.99 -12.07
N LYS A 38 9.97 -5.67 -12.94
CA LYS A 38 8.60 -5.25 -13.28
C LYS A 38 7.69 -5.24 -12.05
N LEU A 39 7.73 -6.31 -11.25
CA LEU A 39 6.92 -6.40 -10.03
C LEU A 39 7.34 -5.36 -8.99
N VAL A 40 8.66 -5.12 -8.82
CA VAL A 40 9.17 -4.06 -7.95
C VAL A 40 8.65 -2.69 -8.38
N ALA A 41 8.71 -2.39 -9.68
CA ALA A 41 8.22 -1.13 -10.22
C ALA A 41 6.71 -0.95 -9.98
N THR A 42 5.90 -1.99 -10.17
CA THR A 42 4.45 -1.94 -9.85
C THR A 42 4.22 -1.65 -8.36
N ILE A 43 4.92 -2.34 -7.45
CA ILE A 43 4.79 -2.10 -6.01
C ILE A 43 5.26 -0.68 -5.63
N HIS A 44 6.31 -0.18 -6.28
CA HIS A 44 6.80 1.17 -6.04
C HIS A 44 5.84 2.24 -6.56
N SER A 45 5.22 2.05 -7.72
CA SER A 45 4.22 2.98 -8.25
C SER A 45 3.04 3.15 -7.30
N ASP A 46 2.52 2.04 -6.77
CA ASP A 46 1.18 2.04 -6.17
C ASP A 46 1.19 1.89 -4.64
N CYS A 47 2.25 1.33 -4.05
CA CYS A 47 2.29 0.99 -2.63
C CYS A 47 3.29 1.82 -1.83
N ILE A 48 4.44 2.22 -2.42
CA ILE A 48 5.52 2.90 -1.65
C ILE A 48 5.08 4.27 -1.10
N ARG A 49 4.11 4.92 -1.75
CA ARG A 49 3.55 6.19 -1.25
C ARG A 49 2.94 6.04 0.14
N CYS A 50 2.48 4.84 0.48
CA CYS A 50 1.84 4.48 1.75
C CYS A 50 2.73 3.76 2.73
N HIS A 51 3.77 3.15 2.18
CA HIS A 51 4.60 2.15 2.82
C HIS A 51 6.07 2.47 2.51
N THR A 52 6.44 3.74 2.62
CA THR A 52 7.72 4.29 2.10
C THR A 52 8.93 3.58 2.68
N ASN A 53 8.84 3.11 3.92
CA ASN A 53 9.91 2.40 4.62
C ASN A 53 9.76 0.88 4.59
N ASP A 54 8.68 0.35 4.01
CA ASP A 54 8.36 -1.08 4.05
C ASP A 54 8.67 -1.80 2.74
N TYR A 55 8.90 -1.07 1.64
CA TYR A 55 9.15 -1.62 0.30
C TYR A 55 10.43 -1.08 -0.36
N THR A 56 11.42 -0.65 0.41
CA THR A 56 12.63 0.02 -0.11
C THR A 56 13.49 -0.88 -0.99
N THR A 57 13.53 -2.19 -0.69
CA THR A 57 14.39 -3.18 -1.38
C THR A 57 13.58 -4.35 -1.94
N LYS A 58 14.18 -5.15 -2.83
CA LYS A 58 13.56 -6.38 -3.34
C LYS A 58 13.25 -7.36 -2.22
N GLU A 59 14.15 -7.45 -1.25
CA GLU A 59 14.04 -8.28 -0.06
C GLU A 59 12.89 -7.82 0.82
N ASP A 60 12.75 -6.51 1.04
CA ASP A 60 11.65 -5.94 1.81
C ASP A 60 10.27 -6.25 1.21
N ILE A 61 10.16 -6.24 -0.12
CA ILE A 61 8.97 -6.66 -0.84
C ILE A 61 8.77 -8.18 -0.71
N CYS A 62 9.84 -8.96 -0.89
CA CYS A 62 9.82 -10.41 -0.84
C CYS A 62 9.33 -10.98 0.48
N VAL A 63 9.86 -10.47 1.60
CA VAL A 63 9.47 -10.92 2.95
C VAL A 63 8.05 -10.51 3.33
N ARG A 64 7.34 -9.76 2.48
CA ARG A 64 5.94 -9.34 2.66
C ARG A 64 5.02 -9.90 1.57
N LYS A 65 5.49 -10.90 0.79
CA LYS A 65 4.80 -11.46 -0.36
C LYS A 65 3.34 -11.81 -0.09
N SER A 66 3.05 -12.64 0.91
CA SER A 66 1.68 -13.08 1.19
C SER A 66 0.75 -11.91 1.53
N LEU A 67 1.25 -10.95 2.31
CA LEU A 67 0.50 -9.77 2.73
C LEU A 67 0.13 -8.91 1.52
N ILE A 68 1.09 -8.68 0.63
CA ILE A 68 0.89 -7.91 -0.61
C ILE A 68 -0.17 -8.60 -1.48
N ILE A 69 0.00 -9.90 -1.76
CA ILE A 69 -0.94 -10.68 -2.58
C ILE A 69 -2.35 -10.64 -1.98
N ASN A 70 -2.48 -10.88 -0.67
CA ASN A 70 -3.76 -10.89 0.01
C ASN A 70 -4.43 -9.51 0.01
N ALA A 71 -3.67 -8.43 0.23
CA ALA A 71 -4.19 -7.07 0.21
C ALA A 71 -4.74 -6.69 -1.18
N VAL A 72 -4.00 -7.04 -2.24
CA VAL A 72 -4.38 -6.77 -3.63
C VAL A 72 -5.55 -7.65 -4.08
N ALA A 73 -5.52 -8.95 -3.78
CA ALA A 73 -6.59 -9.88 -4.12
C ALA A 73 -7.92 -9.50 -3.45
N ALA A 74 -7.86 -9.07 -2.18
CA ALA A 74 -9.03 -8.65 -1.41
C ALA A 74 -9.46 -7.20 -1.65
N GLY A 75 -8.78 -6.45 -2.53
CA GLY A 75 -9.13 -5.07 -2.85
C GLY A 75 -9.02 -4.09 -1.67
N ARG A 76 -8.14 -4.36 -0.69
CA ARG A 76 -8.04 -3.59 0.57
C ARG A 76 -7.16 -2.33 0.47
N MET A 77 -6.79 -1.89 -0.73
CA MET A 77 -5.98 -0.69 -0.93
C MET A 77 -6.86 0.57 -0.87
N PRO A 78 -6.63 1.50 0.08
CA PRO A 78 -7.47 2.67 0.24
C PRO A 78 -7.09 3.77 -0.79
N LYS A 79 -8.07 4.16 -1.62
CA LYS A 79 -8.15 5.43 -2.38
C LYS A 79 -7.17 5.70 -3.56
N MET A 80 -6.34 4.76 -4.03
CA MET A 80 -5.54 4.97 -5.26
C MET A 80 -6.21 4.52 -6.57
N GLY A 81 -7.47 4.11 -6.51
CA GLY A 81 -8.15 3.48 -7.64
C GLY A 81 -7.88 1.98 -7.71
N THR A 82 -8.61 1.29 -8.57
CA THR A 82 -8.35 -0.10 -8.86
C THR A 82 -7.02 -0.18 -9.62
N LEU A 83 -6.08 -0.99 -9.14
CA LEU A 83 -4.88 -1.35 -9.92
C LEU A 83 -5.30 -1.75 -11.34
N PRO A 84 -4.57 -1.33 -12.39
CA PRO A 84 -4.75 -1.88 -13.72
C PRO A 84 -4.77 -3.41 -13.67
N LYS A 85 -5.61 -4.04 -14.50
CA LYS A 85 -5.76 -5.50 -14.49
C LYS A 85 -4.41 -6.21 -14.63
N GLU A 86 -3.54 -5.69 -15.49
CA GLU A 86 -2.19 -6.23 -15.70
C GLU A 86 -1.34 -6.18 -14.42
N ASP A 87 -1.31 -5.05 -13.72
CA ASP A 87 -0.56 -4.89 -12.46
C ASP A 87 -1.12 -5.78 -11.35
N LYS A 88 -2.44 -5.86 -11.25
CA LYS A 88 -3.11 -6.80 -10.34
C LYS A 88 -2.70 -8.24 -10.64
N ASP A 89 -2.72 -8.64 -11.91
CA ASP A 89 -2.40 -10.00 -12.33
C ASP A 89 -0.91 -10.32 -12.09
N ILE A 90 0.00 -9.36 -12.29
CA ILE A 90 1.44 -9.52 -11.98
C ILE A 90 1.67 -9.75 -10.47
N ILE A 91 0.96 -9.02 -9.61
CA ILE A 91 1.10 -9.17 -8.15
C ILE A 91 0.47 -10.49 -7.68
N VAL A 92 -0.79 -10.75 -8.04
CA VAL A 92 -1.54 -11.92 -7.53
C VAL A 92 -0.95 -13.24 -8.01
N ASN A 93 -0.35 -13.28 -9.20
CA ASN A 93 0.26 -14.49 -9.77
C ASN A 93 1.76 -14.62 -9.49
N TRP A 94 2.33 -13.80 -8.59
CA TRP A 94 3.75 -13.90 -8.22
C TRP A 94 4.07 -15.26 -7.59
N LYS A 95 4.92 -16.05 -8.26
CA LYS A 95 5.40 -17.37 -7.81
C LYS A 95 6.73 -17.29 -7.06
#